data_AF-A0A952RG17-F1
#
_entry.id   AF-A0A952RG17-F1
#
_cell.length_a   1.000
_cell.length_b   1.000
_cell.length_c   1.000
_cell.angle_alpha   90.00
_cell.angle_beta   90.00
_cell.angle_gamma   90.00
#
_symmetry.space_group_name_H-M   'P 1'
#
loop_
_entity.id
_entity.type
_entity.pdbx_description
1 polymer ?
#
loop_
_entity_poly.entity_id
_entity_poly.type
_entity_poly.pdbx_seq_one_letter_code
_entity_poly.pdbx_strand_id
1 'polypeptide(L)' 'MAGKSKGGGNGSHKIGRDARTGHFIPVKEAERRPNTTTVERIPNPSPKKGK' A
#
# COMPACT_ATOMS: atom_id res chain seq x y z
N MET A 1 16.46 15.11 -14.61
CA MET A 1 15.15 14.45 -14.37
C MET A 1 14.96 14.32 -12.86
N ALA A 2 14.41 15.35 -12.20
CA ALA A 2 14.16 15.30 -10.77
C ALA A 2 12.87 14.52 -10.51
N GLY A 3 12.98 13.48 -9.68
CA GLY A 3 11.90 12.58 -9.30
C GLY A 3 10.65 13.34 -8.84
N LYS A 4 9.53 12.94 -9.43
CA LYS A 4 8.20 13.50 -9.23
C LYS A 4 7.69 13.15 -7.84
N SER A 5 8.02 13.93 -6.81
CA SER A 5 7.33 13.89 -5.52
C SER A 5 6.00 14.65 -5.63
N LYS A 6 4.98 13.98 -6.17
CA LYS A 6 3.59 14.45 -6.12
C LYS A 6 2.85 13.64 -5.07
N GLY A 7 2.35 14.31 -4.03
CA GLY A 7 1.21 13.81 -3.26
C GLY A 7 1.29 14.03 -1.75
N GLY A 8 1.10 15.28 -1.31
CA GLY A 8 0.36 15.48 -0.07
C GLY A 8 -1.08 15.06 -0.31
N GLY A 9 -1.67 14.26 0.58
CA GLY A 9 -3.06 13.84 0.43
C GLY A 9 -3.52 12.82 1.46
N ASN A 10 -4.70 13.04 1.99
CA ASN A 10 -5.52 12.06 2.69
C ASN A 10 -5.82 10.88 1.75
N GLY A 11 -4.88 9.94 1.61
CA GLY A 11 -4.94 8.86 0.62
C GLY A 11 -4.53 7.54 1.23
N SER A 12 -5.38 6.54 1.11
CA SER A 12 -5.04 5.14 1.39
C SER A 12 -3.92 4.65 0.47
N HIS A 13 -2.97 3.88 1.00
CA HIS A 13 -1.92 3.23 0.22
C HIS A 13 -2.22 1.74 0.10
N LYS A 14 -1.85 1.12 -1.02
CA LYS A 14 -2.00 -0.32 -1.24
C LYS A 14 -0.69 -1.02 -0.87
N ILE A 15 -0.79 -2.19 -0.25
CA ILE A 15 0.35 -3.05 0.09
C ILE A 15 0.04 -4.49 -0.30
N GLY A 16 1.02 -5.21 -0.83
CA GLY A 16 0.90 -6.65 -1.01
C GLY A 16 1.29 -7.36 0.28
N ARG A 17 0.59 -8.45 0.61
CA ARG A 17 0.90 -9.32 1.75
C ARG A 17 0.89 -10.76 1.28
N ASP A 18 1.96 -11.48 1.54
CA ASP A 18 2.05 -12.90 1.22
C ASP A 18 1.17 -13.70 2.19
N ALA A 19 0.24 -14.49 1.67
CA ALA A 19 -0.74 -15.21 2.49
C ALA A 19 -0.13 -16.42 3.22
N ARG A 20 1.02 -16.92 2.76
CA ARG A 20 1.69 -18.09 3.35
C ARG A 20 2.59 -17.70 4.51
N THR A 21 3.26 -16.57 4.39
CA THR A 21 4.31 -16.13 5.33
C THR A 21 3.93 -14.88 6.12
N GLY A 22 2.95 -14.11 5.65
CA GLY A 22 2.55 -12.84 6.24
C GLY A 22 3.50 -11.68 5.91
N HIS A 23 4.54 -11.89 5.10
CA HIS A 23 5.48 -10.85 4.72
C HIS A 23 4.85 -9.82 3.80
N PHE A 24 5.26 -8.56 3.98
CA PHE A 24 4.87 -7.50 3.07
C PHE A 24 5.71 -7.56 1.79
N ILE A 25 5.01 -7.52 0.67
CA ILE A 25 5.59 -7.56 -0.67
C ILE A 25 5.08 -6.36 -1.49
N PRO A 26 5.79 -5.96 -2.56
CA PRO A 26 5.29 -4.94 -3.47
C PRO A 26 3.95 -5.35 -4.06
N VAL A 27 3.04 -4.40 -4.23
CA VAL A 27 1.71 -4.63 -4.84
C VAL A 27 1.85 -5.30 -6.21
N LYS A 28 2.83 -4.89 -7.01
CA LYS A 28 3.10 -5.49 -8.32
C LYS A 28 3.44 -6.98 -8.26
N GLU A 29 4.12 -7.43 -7.19
CA GLU A 29 4.42 -8.85 -6.99
C GLU A 29 3.18 -9.60 -6.51
N ALA A 30 2.37 -8.96 -5.67
CA ALA A 30 1.09 -9.54 -5.24
C ALA A 30 0.11 -9.72 -6.40
N GLU A 31 -0.01 -8.72 -7.28
CA GLU A 31 -0.83 -8.78 -8.49
C GLU A 31 -0.36 -9.88 -9.48
N ARG A 32 0.94 -10.21 -9.48
CA ARG A 32 1.49 -11.31 -10.28
C ARG A 32 1.23 -12.70 -9.68
N ARG A 33 1.00 -12.79 -8.37
CA ARG A 33 0.79 -14.06 -7.64
C ARG A 33 -0.48 -14.01 -6.78
N PRO A 34 -1.67 -13.75 -7.36
CA PRO A 34 -2.90 -13.53 -6.59
C PRO A 34 -3.35 -14.79 -5.83
N ASN A 35 -2.89 -15.97 -6.25
CA ASN A 35 -3.23 -17.24 -5.59
C ASN A 35 -2.55 -17.41 -4.22
N THR A 36 -1.45 -16.70 -3.97
CA THR A 36 -0.64 -16.87 -2.75
C THR A 36 -0.41 -15.55 -2.01
N THR A 37 -0.98 -14.45 -2.50
CA THR A 37 -0.76 -13.11 -1.98
C THR A 37 -2.04 -12.31 -2.03
N THR A 38 -2.15 -11.31 -1.18
CA THR A 38 -3.32 -10.44 -1.03
C THR A 38 -2.90 -8.98 -1.15
N VAL A 39 -3.69 -8.16 -1.82
CA VAL A 39 -3.49 -6.70 -1.85
C VAL A 39 -4.42 -6.06 -0.83
N GLU A 40 -3.84 -5.48 0.21
CA GLU A 40 -4.57 -4.75 1.24
C GLU A 40 -4.49 -3.24 1.00
N ARG A 41 -5.58 -2.55 1.29
CA ARG A 41 -5.66 -1.09 1.22
C ARG A 41 -5.55 -0.54 2.63
N ILE A 42 -4.40 0.02 2.98
CA ILE A 42 -4.16 0.66 4.27
C ILE A 42 -4.62 2.11 4.16
N PRO A 43 -5.66 2.53 4.89
CA PRO A 43 -5.96 3.95 5.03
C PRO A 43 -4.77 4.62 5.70
N ASN A 44 -4.24 5.67 5.10
CA ASN A 44 -3.26 6.49 5.80
C ASN A 44 -4.00 7.13 6.99
N PRO A 45 -3.48 7.05 8.22
CA PRO A 45 -4.05 7.84 9.31
C PRO A 45 -4.03 9.29 8.84
N SER A 46 -5.21 9.83 8.53
CA SER A 46 -5.33 11.26 8.30
C SER A 46 -4.80 11.93 9.56
N PRO A 47 -3.99 13.00 9.44
CA PRO A 47 -3.78 13.85 10.59
C PRO A 47 -5.18 14.32 10.98
N LYS A 48 -5.72 13.84 12.10
CA LYS A 48 -6.90 14.42 12.71
C LYS A 48 -6.52 15.88 12.98
N LYS A 49 -6.83 16.76 12.04
CA LYS A 49 -6.84 18.20 12.30
C LYS A 49 -7.82 18.35 13.45
N GLY A 50 -7.26 18.63 14.63
CA GLY A 50 -8.00 18.70 15.89
C GLY A 50 -9.27 19.51 15.68
N LYS A 51 -10.39 18.98 16.19
CA LYS A 51 -11.59 19.78 16.36
C LYS A 51 -11.33 20.82 17.44
#